data_AF-A0A352GMP3-F1
#
_entry.id   AF-A0A352GMP3-F1
#
_cell.length_a   1.000
_cell.length_b   1.000
_cell.length_c   1.000
_cell.angle_alpha   90.00
_cell.angle_beta   90.00
_cell.angle_gamma   90.00
#
_symmetry.space_group_name_H-M   'P 1'
#
loop_
_entity.id
_entity.type
_entity.pdbx_description
1 polymer ?
#
loop_
_entity_poly.entity_id
_entity_poly.type
_entity_poly.pdbx_seq_one_letter_code
_entity_poly.pdbx_strand_id
1 'polypeptide(L)' 'PNKQIARDLEIHEVTVKLHARSIFKKIGVQNRSQAAVTARERGLVSRG' A
#
# COMPACT_ATOMS: atom_id res chain seq x y z
N PRO A 1 5.43 0.44 -9.83
CA PRO A 1 4.17 0.77 -9.09
C PRO A 1 2.97 -0.03 -9.64
N ASN A 2 1.93 -0.29 -8.82
CA ASN A 2 0.77 -1.22 -8.98
C ASN A 2 0.84 -2.30 -10.09
N LYS A 3 0.95 -1.96 -11.37
CA LYS A 3 1.25 -2.90 -12.47
C LYS A 3 2.47 -3.80 -12.20
N GLN A 4 3.51 -3.27 -11.58
CA GLN A 4 4.69 -4.07 -11.23
C GLN A 4 4.36 -5.05 -10.10
N ILE A 5 3.75 -4.59 -9.01
CA ILE A 5 3.28 -5.45 -7.90
C ILE A 5 2.32 -6.52 -8.43
N ALA A 6 1.45 -6.16 -9.37
CA ALA A 6 0.51 -7.06 -10.02
C ALA A 6 1.24 -8.16 -10.82
N ARG A 7 2.28 -7.80 -11.58
CA ARG A 7 3.13 -8.74 -12.30
C ARG A 7 3.90 -9.65 -11.34
N ASP A 8 4.55 -9.08 -10.32
CA ASP A 8 5.39 -9.81 -9.36
C ASP A 8 4.57 -10.82 -8.52
N LEU A 9 3.28 -10.53 -8.31
CA LEU A 9 2.35 -11.38 -7.56
C LEU A 9 1.39 -12.19 -8.46
N GLU A 10 1.54 -12.10 -9.79
CA GLU A 10 0.66 -12.76 -10.77
C GLU A 10 -0.85 -12.49 -10.57
N ILE A 11 -1.20 -11.25 -10.19
CA ILE A 11 -2.59 -10.80 -9.99
C ILE A 11 -2.94 -9.61 -10.89
N HIS A 12 -4.23 -9.27 -10.99
CA HIS A 12 -4.66 -8.07 -11.70
C HIS A 12 -4.32 -6.78 -10.94
N GLU A 13 -4.03 -5.71 -11.68
CA GLU A 13 -3.77 -4.37 -11.12
C GLU A 13 -4.95 -3.86 -10.25
N VAL A 14 -6.19 -4.22 -10.61
CA VAL A 14 -7.38 -3.87 -9.84
C VAL A 14 -7.36 -4.53 -8.45
N THR A 15 -6.89 -5.77 -8.35
CA THR A 15 -6.73 -6.50 -7.08
C THR A 15 -5.73 -5.80 -6.16
N VAL A 16 -4.61 -5.34 -6.70
CA VAL A 16 -3.64 -4.52 -5.95
C VAL A 16 -4.29 -3.25 -5.40
N LYS A 17 -5.09 -2.55 -6.22
CA LYS A 17 -5.80 -1.33 -5.79
C LYS A 17 -6.81 -1.61 -4.68
N LEU A 18 -7.55 -2.71 -4.76
CA LEU A 18 -8.50 -3.13 -3.73
C LEU A 18 -7.78 -3.41 -2.40
N HIS A 19 -6.70 -4.20 -2.42
CA HIS A 19 -5.91 -4.46 -1.21
C HIS A 19 -5.31 -3.19 -0.62
N ALA A 20 -4.74 -2.31 -1.44
CA ALA A 20 -4.22 -1.03 -0.96
C ALA A 20 -5.30 -0.19 -0.27
N ARG A 21 -6.51 -0.09 -0.85
CA ARG A 21 -7.65 0.60 -0.24
C ARG A 21 -8.06 -0.03 1.09
N SER A 22 -8.12 -1.36 1.16
CA SER A 22 -8.44 -2.06 2.42
C SER A 22 -7.39 -1.80 3.50
N ILE A 23 -6.10 -1.79 3.14
CA ILE A 23 -5.01 -1.45 4.07
C ILE A 23 -5.17 -0.02 4.55
N PHE A 24 -5.40 0.94 3.65
CA PHE A 24 -5.58 2.34 4.00
C PHE A 24 -6.74 2.53 4.99
N LYS A 25 -7.88 1.87 4.75
CA LYS A 25 -9.02 1.87 5.67
C LYS A 25 -8.65 1.30 7.05
N LYS A 26 -7.90 0.19 7.11
CA LYS A 26 -7.47 -0.43 8.37
C LYS A 26 -6.54 0.46 9.20
N ILE A 27 -5.70 1.26 8.54
CA ILE A 27 -4.73 2.13 9.23
C ILE A 27 -5.20 3.58 9.38
N GLY A 28 -6.40 3.90 8.90
CA GLY A 28 -7.04 5.21 9.05
C GLY A 28 -6.51 6.30 8.11
N VAL A 29 -5.99 5.93 6.93
CA VAL A 29 -5.45 6.89 5.95
C VAL A 29 -6.26 6.87 4.66
N GLN A 30 -6.14 7.93 3.86
CA GLN A 30 -6.94 8.09 2.63
C GLN A 30 -6.19 7.72 1.35
N ASN A 31 -4.85 7.78 1.36
CA ASN A 31 -4.05 7.58 0.17
C ASN A 31 -2.65 7.02 0.46
N ARG A 32 -1.93 6.67 -0.62
CA ARG A 32 -0.59 6.08 -0.55
C ARG A 32 0.44 6.97 0.12
N SER A 33 0.36 8.29 -0.07
CA SER A 33 1.30 9.24 0.53
C SER A 33 1.13 9.29 2.05
N GLN A 34 -0.11 9.41 2.53
CA GLN A 34 -0.41 9.33 3.96
C GLN A 34 -0.03 7.97 4.54
N ALA A 35 -0.27 6.88 3.81
CA ALA A 35 0.14 5.54 4.22
C ALA A 35 1.66 5.42 4.40
N ALA A 36 2.46 5.98 3.48
CA ALA A 36 3.91 5.96 3.57
C ALA A 36 4.44 6.77 4.77
N VAL A 37 3.84 7.94 5.03
CA VAL A 37 4.16 8.76 6.21
C VAL A 37 3.80 8.02 7.50
N THR A 38 2.57 7.52 7.60
CA THR A 38 2.07 6.80 8.77
C THR A 38 2.86 5.53 9.05
N ALA A 39 3.21 4.77 8.00
CA ALA A 39 4.01 3.56 8.13
C ALA A 39 5.40 3.86 8.70
N ARG A 40 6.01 4.99 8.31
CA ARG A 40 7.28 5.45 8.87
C ARG A 40 7.13 5.86 10.33
N GLU A 41 6.13 6.67 10.66
CA GLU A 41 5.89 7.15 12.03
C GLU A 41 5.58 6.02 13.01
N ARG A 42 4.91 4.96 12.54
CA ARG A 42 4.60 3.76 13.33
C ARG A 42 5.71 2.71 13.30
N GLY A 43 6.84 2.96 12.65
CA GLY A 43 7.95 2.00 12.54
C GLY A 43 7.60 0.74 11.74
N LEU A 44 6.56 0.76 10.90
CA LEU A 44 6.14 -0.37 10.05
C LEU A 44 7.05 -0.57 8.83
N VAL A 45 7.81 0.47 8.46
CA VAL A 45 8.82 0.41 7.40
C VAL A 45 10.08 1.13 7.87
N SER A 46 11.23 0.49 7.74
CA SER A 46 12.53 1.14 7.89
C SER A 46 12.86 1.91 6.60
N ARG A 47 13.58 3.04 6.73
CA ARG A 47 14.27 3.61 5.57
C ARG A 47 15.33 2.59 5.15
N GLY A 48 15.15 2.00 3.97
CA GLY A 48 16.28 1.50 3.19
C GLY A 48 17.14 2.67 2.73
#